data_AF-A0A960K4I6-F1
#
_entry.id   AF-A0A960K4I6-F1
#
_cell.length_a   1.000
_cell.length_b   1.000
_cell.length_c   1.000
_cell.angle_alpha   90.00
_cell.angle_beta   90.00
_cell.angle_gamma   90.00
#
_symmetry.space_group_name_H-M   'P 1'
#
loop_
_entity.id
_entity.type
_entity.pdbx_description
1 polymer ?
#
loop_
_entity_poly.entity_id
_entity_poly.type
_entity_poly.pdbx_seq_one_letter_code
_entity_poly.pdbx_strand_id
1 'polypeptide(L)'
;MSDAEELHSEESLGKVYDGRLLSRLLGYLRPHKGMTVAAVGLILLSALLQLVGPLAVAVALDLYVAPAPSEQLSPAARWVQSLAPPDLDPLIGLLAASGAYLLSLVASFAVLYLQSYLMELIGQYVMYDLRQEVFAKLQRLDVSYFDRNPIGRLVTRVTTDVAALNELFTAGLV
;
A
#
# COMPACT_ATOMS: atom_id res chain seq x y z
N MET A 1 30.46 -10.02 -24.76
CA MET A 1 29.52 -10.29 -23.65
C MET A 1 28.18 -9.84 -24.16
N SER A 2 27.39 -10.82 -24.57
CA SER A 2 26.44 -10.74 -25.69
C SER A 2 25.05 -11.08 -25.19
N ASP A 3 24.07 -10.30 -25.63
CA ASP A 3 22.61 -10.28 -25.39
C ASP A 3 21.92 -11.62 -25.05
N ALA A 4 22.53 -12.77 -25.37
CA ALA A 4 22.11 -14.10 -24.93
C ALA A 4 22.25 -14.34 -23.41
N GLU A 5 23.22 -13.71 -22.73
CA GLU A 5 23.33 -13.77 -21.27
C GLU A 5 22.24 -12.93 -20.57
N GLU A 6 21.85 -11.78 -21.14
CA GLU A 6 20.74 -10.96 -20.64
C GLU A 6 19.40 -11.69 -20.78
N LEU A 7 19.12 -12.27 -21.95
CA LEU A 7 17.90 -13.07 -22.18
C LEU A 7 17.80 -14.29 -21.25
N HIS A 8 18.91 -15.00 -20.99
CA HIS A 8 18.92 -16.09 -20.01
C HIS A 8 18.74 -15.62 -18.56
N SER A 9 19.22 -14.42 -18.22
CA SER A 9 18.97 -13.82 -16.90
C SER A 9 17.50 -13.43 -16.71
N GLU A 10 16.86 -12.82 -17.71
CA GLU A 10 15.43 -12.47 -17.68
C GLU A 10 14.52 -13.70 -17.69
N GLU A 11 14.86 -14.74 -18.47
CA GLU A 11 14.08 -15.98 -18.54
C GLU A 11 14.24 -16.84 -17.27
N SER A 12 15.39 -16.77 -16.60
CA SER A 12 15.60 -17.38 -15.27
C SER A 12 14.86 -16.64 -14.15
N LEU A 13 14.68 -15.33 -14.27
CA LEU A 13 13.93 -14.51 -13.30
C LEU A 13 12.42 -14.78 -13.37
N GLY A 14 11.86 -14.98 -14.57
CA GLY A 14 10.43 -15.29 -14.76
C GLY A 14 9.98 -16.64 -14.19
N LYS A 15 10.89 -17.62 -14.04
CA LYS A 15 10.59 -18.97 -13.54
C LYS A 15 10.77 -19.12 -12.03
N VAL A 16 11.41 -18.15 -11.36
CA VAL A 16 11.73 -18.18 -9.92
C VAL A 16 10.69 -17.46 -9.06
N TYR A 17 9.68 -16.82 -9.66
CA TYR A 17 8.43 -16.49 -8.96
C TYR A 17 7.57 -17.76 -8.79
N ASP A 18 8.02 -18.66 -7.92
CA ASP A 18 7.33 -19.90 -7.62
C ASP A 18 6.05 -19.56 -6.84
N GLY A 19 4.91 -19.46 -7.53
CA GLY A 19 3.62 -19.05 -6.94
C GLY A 19 3.21 -19.90 -5.74
N ARG A 20 3.74 -21.13 -5.63
CA ARG A 20 3.59 -21.99 -4.46
C ARG A 20 4.29 -21.42 -3.23
N LEU A 21 5.52 -20.91 -3.37
CA LEU A 21 6.25 -20.25 -2.28
C LEU A 21 5.51 -18.99 -1.83
N LEU A 22 5.05 -18.16 -2.77
CA LEU A 22 4.23 -16.98 -2.47
C LEU A 22 2.93 -17.34 -1.74
N SER A 23 2.24 -18.40 -2.15
CA SER A 23 1.01 -18.83 -1.46
C SER A 23 1.27 -19.27 -0.01
N ARG A 24 2.42 -19.91 0.25
CA ARG A 24 2.83 -20.33 1.59
C ARG A 24 3.20 -19.12 2.45
N LEU A 25 3.90 -18.17 1.84
CA LEU A 25 4.26 -16.90 2.40
C LEU A 25 3.00 -16.07 2.78
N LEU A 26 2.04 -15.91 1.88
CA LEU A 26 0.75 -15.27 2.16
C LEU A 26 -0.05 -16.01 3.25
N GLY A 27 0.25 -17.29 3.49
CA GLY A 27 -0.27 -18.06 4.62
C GLY A 27 0.02 -17.42 5.98
N TYR A 28 1.14 -16.70 6.14
CA TYR A 28 1.48 -15.99 7.38
C TYR A 28 0.63 -14.73 7.64
N LEU A 29 -0.15 -14.27 6.65
CA LEU A 29 -1.13 -13.20 6.86
C LEU A 29 -2.45 -13.72 7.45
N ARG A 30 -2.74 -15.03 7.36
CA ARG A 30 -4.00 -15.61 7.87
C ARG A 30 -4.27 -15.33 9.34
N PRO A 31 -3.30 -15.42 10.26
CA PRO A 31 -3.52 -15.08 11.68
C PRO A 31 -3.99 -13.64 11.87
N HIS A 32 -3.53 -12.72 11.00
CA HIS A 32 -3.77 -11.28 11.06
C HIS A 32 -4.82 -10.78 10.04
N LYS A 33 -5.67 -11.70 9.54
CA LYS A 33 -6.63 -11.45 8.44
C LYS A 33 -7.52 -10.21 8.60
N GLY A 34 -7.93 -9.87 9.82
CA GLY A 34 -8.78 -8.69 10.07
C GLY A 34 -8.04 -7.40 9.77
N MET A 35 -6.77 -7.32 10.19
CA MET A 35 -5.90 -6.18 9.94
C MET A 35 -5.52 -6.10 8.46
N THR A 36 -5.23 -7.25 7.83
CA THR A 36 -4.93 -7.30 6.38
C THR A 36 -6.12 -6.83 5.53
N VAL A 37 -7.34 -7.28 5.83
CA VAL A 37 -8.53 -6.82 5.11
C VAL A 37 -8.79 -5.33 5.34
N ALA A 38 -8.60 -4.84 6.56
CA ALA A 38 -8.70 -3.42 6.86
C ALA A 38 -7.65 -2.60 6.09
N ALA A 39 -6.40 -3.06 6.02
CA ALA A 39 -5.33 -2.41 5.28
C ALA A 39 -5.62 -2.37 3.78
N VAL A 40 -6.10 -3.48 3.18
CA VAL A 40 -6.55 -3.51 1.77
C VAL A 40 -7.70 -2.54 1.54
N GLY A 41 -8.66 -2.45 2.47
CA GLY A 41 -9.72 -1.45 2.43
C GLY A 41 -9.18 -0.01 2.46
N LEU A 42 -8.18 0.26 3.29
CA LEU A 42 -7.52 1.57 3.38
C LEU A 42 -6.69 1.89 2.13
N ILE A 43 -6.03 0.91 1.50
CA ILE A 43 -5.33 1.07 0.21
C ILE A 43 -6.33 1.53 -0.87
N LEU A 44 -7.47 0.85 -0.97
CA LEU A 44 -8.51 1.21 -1.95
C LEU A 44 -9.08 2.60 -1.65
N LEU A 45 -9.33 2.90 -0.37
CA LEU A 45 -9.83 4.21 0.05
C LEU A 45 -8.83 5.33 -0.23
N SER A 46 -7.54 5.11 0.04
CA SER A 46 -6.50 6.11 -0.22
C SER A 46 -6.31 6.34 -1.72
N ALA A 47 -6.39 5.30 -2.55
CA ALA A 47 -6.39 5.41 -3.99
C ALA A 47 -7.57 6.26 -4.50
N LEU A 48 -8.77 6.07 -3.94
CA LEU A 48 -9.93 6.92 -4.26
C LEU A 48 -9.73 8.37 -3.82
N LEU A 49 -9.14 8.60 -2.64
CA LEU A 49 -8.88 9.95 -2.13
C LEU A 49 -7.83 10.71 -2.95
N GLN A 50 -6.90 10.03 -3.63
CA GLN A 50 -5.96 10.68 -4.55
C GLN A 50 -6.66 11.33 -5.75
N LEU A 51 -7.86 10.89 -6.14
CA LEU A 51 -8.65 11.53 -7.20
C LEU A 51 -9.24 12.87 -6.76
N VAL A 52 -9.36 13.13 -5.45
CA VAL A 52 -9.97 14.37 -4.95
C VAL A 52 -9.17 15.60 -5.36
N GLY A 53 -7.84 15.53 -5.40
CA GLY A 53 -6.98 16.64 -5.84
C GLY A 53 -7.30 17.12 -7.27
N PRO A 54 -7.15 16.25 -8.28
CA PRO A 54 -7.49 16.59 -9.67
C PRO A 54 -8.94 17.07 -9.84
N LEU A 55 -9.89 16.42 -9.17
CA LEU A 55 -11.31 16.78 -9.27
C LEU A 55 -11.61 18.14 -8.62
N ALA A 56 -10.99 18.44 -7.47
CA ALA A 56 -11.17 19.72 -6.79
C ALA A 56 -10.67 20.89 -7.65
N VAL A 57 -9.54 20.73 -8.35
CA VAL A 57 -9.03 21.74 -9.29
C VAL A 57 -9.99 21.94 -10.46
N ALA A 58 -10.52 20.86 -11.04
CA ALA A 58 -11.49 20.95 -12.14
C ALA A 58 -12.76 21.72 -11.71
N VAL A 59 -13.30 21.41 -10.52
CA VAL A 59 -14.45 22.11 -9.94
C VAL A 59 -14.15 23.59 -9.69
N ALA A 60 -12.97 23.90 -9.15
CA ALA A 60 -12.57 25.27 -8.87
C ALA A 60 -12.46 26.11 -10.15
N LEU A 61 -11.90 25.53 -11.22
CA LEU A 61 -11.77 26.18 -12.52
C LEU A 61 -13.13 26.45 -13.16
N ASP A 62 -13.96 25.42 -13.29
CA ASP A 62 -15.23 25.48 -14.04
C ASP A 62 -16.31 26.34 -13.36
N LEU A 63 -16.34 26.39 -12.03
CA LEU A 63 -17.39 27.09 -11.28
C LEU A 63 -16.99 28.53 -10.87
N TYR A 64 -15.70 28.79 -10.61
CA TYR A 64 -15.28 30.04 -9.98
C TYR A 64 -14.26 30.85 -10.78
N VAL A 65 -13.34 30.21 -11.52
CA VAL A 65 -12.26 30.92 -12.23
C VAL A 65 -12.68 31.31 -13.64
N ALA A 66 -13.24 30.37 -14.40
CA ALA A 66 -13.76 30.59 -15.74
C ALA A 66 -15.16 29.99 -15.82
N PRO A 67 -16.19 30.66 -15.25
CA PRO A 67 -17.53 30.11 -15.14
C PRO A 67 -18.06 29.69 -16.52
N ALA A 68 -18.12 28.39 -16.75
CA ALA A 68 -18.60 27.82 -17.99
C ALA A 68 -20.13 27.73 -17.98
N PRO A 69 -20.82 27.87 -19.13
CA PRO A 69 -22.23 27.53 -19.24
C PRO A 69 -22.49 26.11 -18.71
N SER A 70 -23.66 25.87 -18.10
CA SER A 70 -23.98 24.59 -17.45
C SER A 70 -23.85 23.36 -18.36
N GLU A 71 -23.92 23.55 -19.68
CA GLU A 71 -23.73 22.52 -20.72
C GLU A 71 -22.27 22.07 -20.89
N GLN A 72 -21.28 22.89 -20.50
CA GLN A 72 -19.85 22.60 -20.67
C GLN A 72 -19.15 22.19 -19.35
N LEU A 73 -19.89 22.15 -18.23
CA LEU A 73 -19.34 21.79 -16.93
C LEU A 73 -18.85 20.34 -16.89
N SER A 74 -17.67 20.13 -16.32
CA SER A 74 -17.18 18.79 -16.02
C SER A 74 -18.18 18.01 -15.15
N PRO A 75 -18.20 16.66 -15.21
CA PRO A 75 -19.11 15.86 -14.38
C PRO A 75 -19.00 16.24 -12.90
N ALA A 76 -17.79 16.37 -12.35
CA ALA A 76 -17.58 16.76 -10.96
C ALA A 76 -18.16 18.13 -10.62
N ALA A 77 -17.98 19.14 -11.50
CA ALA A 77 -18.56 20.46 -11.31
C ALA A 77 -20.10 20.42 -11.30
N ARG A 78 -20.73 19.60 -12.16
CA ARG A 78 -22.19 19.39 -12.16
C ARG A 78 -22.68 18.73 -10.88
N TRP A 79 -21.98 17.70 -10.38
CA TRP A 79 -22.31 17.06 -9.11
C TRP A 79 -22.24 18.05 -7.95
N VAL A 80 -21.18 18.88 -7.89
CA VAL A 80 -21.04 19.91 -6.85
C VAL A 80 -22.12 20.99 -6.97
N GLN A 81 -22.41 21.46 -8.19
CA GLN A 81 -23.47 22.44 -8.44
C GLN A 81 -24.86 21.91 -8.08
N SER A 82 -25.12 20.59 -8.22
CA SER A 82 -26.38 20.00 -7.77
C SER A 82 -26.54 19.96 -6.25
N LEU A 83 -25.43 20.01 -5.52
CA LEU A 83 -25.38 19.96 -4.07
C LEU A 83 -25.30 21.36 -3.44
N ALA A 84 -24.76 22.34 -4.16
CA ALA A 84 -24.60 23.73 -3.72
C ALA A 84 -25.76 24.62 -4.21
N PRO A 85 -26.28 25.56 -3.39
CA PRO A 85 -27.28 26.53 -3.85
C PRO A 85 -26.72 27.40 -4.99
N PRO A 86 -27.49 27.65 -6.05
CA PRO A 86 -27.03 28.36 -7.25
C PRO A 86 -26.70 29.85 -7.01
N ASP A 87 -27.17 30.43 -5.91
CA ASP A 87 -27.13 31.89 -5.66
C ASP A 87 -26.11 32.32 -4.59
N LEU A 88 -25.12 31.48 -4.26
CA LEU A 88 -24.07 31.87 -3.32
C LEU A 88 -23.11 32.88 -3.98
N ASP A 89 -22.72 33.91 -3.22
CA ASP A 89 -21.67 34.84 -3.64
C ASP A 89 -20.44 34.04 -4.09
N PRO A 90 -19.83 34.36 -5.26
CA PRO A 90 -18.69 33.60 -5.78
C PRO A 90 -17.53 33.45 -4.79
N LEU A 91 -17.33 34.45 -3.92
CA LEU A 91 -16.31 34.43 -2.87
C LEU A 91 -16.64 33.41 -1.75
N ILE A 92 -17.90 33.31 -1.34
CA ILE A 92 -18.35 32.37 -0.30
C ILE A 92 -18.31 30.95 -0.83
N GLY A 93 -18.75 30.73 -2.08
CA GLY A 93 -18.65 29.43 -2.74
C GLY A 93 -17.20 28.97 -2.89
N LEU A 94 -16.28 29.85 -3.29
CA LEU A 94 -14.86 29.54 -3.39
C LEU A 94 -14.24 29.20 -2.02
N LEU A 95 -14.61 29.93 -0.97
CA LEU A 95 -14.16 29.65 0.39
C LEU A 95 -14.70 28.31 0.91
N ALA A 96 -15.97 27.99 0.65
CA ALA A 96 -16.56 26.71 1.01
C ALA A 96 -15.92 25.54 0.26
N ALA A 97 -15.69 25.67 -1.05
CA ALA A 97 -15.00 24.67 -1.87
C ALA A 97 -13.56 24.46 -1.40
N SER A 98 -12.84 25.55 -1.10
CA SER A 98 -11.48 25.50 -0.56
C SER A 98 -11.45 24.85 0.83
N GLY A 99 -12.43 25.16 1.70
CA GLY A 99 -12.59 24.53 3.01
C GLY A 99 -12.88 23.02 2.91
N ALA A 100 -13.77 22.62 2.00
CA ALA A 100 -14.07 21.21 1.74
C ALA A 100 -12.84 20.47 1.18
N TYR A 101 -12.07 21.11 0.31
CA TYR A 101 -10.81 20.56 -0.18
C TYR A 101 -9.78 20.39 0.94
N LEU A 102 -9.60 21.39 1.81
CA LEU A 102 -8.73 21.27 2.99
C LEU A 102 -9.16 20.13 3.91
N LEU A 103 -10.46 19.97 4.16
CA LEU A 103 -10.99 18.86 4.95
C LEU A 103 -10.67 17.51 4.30
N SER A 104 -10.81 17.42 2.97
CA SER A 104 -10.45 16.21 2.21
C SER A 104 -8.96 15.88 2.27
N LEU A 105 -8.08 16.90 2.29
CA LEU A 105 -6.64 16.73 2.47
C LEU A 105 -6.31 16.16 3.85
N VAL A 106 -6.94 16.69 4.90
CA VAL A 106 -6.78 16.17 6.27
C VAL A 106 -7.29 14.73 6.37
N ALA A 107 -8.44 14.42 5.77
CA ALA A 107 -8.97 13.06 5.72
C ALA A 107 -8.03 12.12 4.95
N SER A 108 -7.51 12.54 3.79
CA SER A 108 -6.55 11.77 3.00
C SER A 108 -5.26 11.51 3.76
N PHE A 109 -4.74 12.52 4.49
CA PHE A 109 -3.59 12.34 5.36
C PHE A 109 -3.86 11.31 6.46
N ALA A 110 -5.01 11.39 7.14
CA ALA A 110 -5.37 10.45 8.20
C ALA A 110 -5.50 9.02 7.67
N VAL A 111 -6.14 8.82 6.51
CA VAL A 111 -6.28 7.51 5.86
C VAL A 111 -4.91 6.95 5.47
N LEU A 112 -4.06 7.76 4.82
CA LEU A 112 -2.73 7.34 4.40
C LEU A 112 -1.84 6.99 5.62
N TYR A 113 -1.90 7.80 6.67
CA TYR A 113 -1.18 7.54 7.91
C TYR A 113 -1.64 6.22 8.54
N LEU A 114 -2.95 6.01 8.66
CA LEU A 114 -3.50 4.79 9.23
C LEU A 114 -3.15 3.56 8.38
N GLN A 115 -3.24 3.68 7.06
CA GLN A 115 -2.84 2.63 6.11
C GLN A 115 -1.37 2.24 6.33
N SER A 116 -0.45 3.21 6.32
CA SER A 116 0.98 2.96 6.49
C SER A 116 1.29 2.35 7.86
N TYR A 117 0.65 2.84 8.92
CA TYR A 117 0.81 2.29 10.26
C TYR A 117 0.32 0.83 10.35
N LEU A 118 -0.85 0.51 9.78
CA LEU A 118 -1.36 -0.86 9.75
C LEU A 118 -0.45 -1.78 8.94
N MET A 119 0.03 -1.34 7.78
CA MET A 119 0.93 -2.13 6.94
C MET A 119 2.24 -2.45 7.66
N GLU A 120 2.84 -1.46 8.33
CA GLU A 120 4.04 -1.67 9.15
C GLU A 120 3.78 -2.64 10.29
N LEU A 121 2.67 -2.47 11.01
CA LEU A 121 2.30 -3.32 12.14
C LEU A 121 2.09 -4.78 11.71
N ILE A 122 1.41 -5.01 10.58
CA ILE A 122 1.25 -6.35 9.98
C ILE A 122 2.62 -6.93 9.61
N GLY A 123 3.49 -6.13 9.00
CA GLY A 123 4.86 -6.53 8.67
C GLY A 123 5.63 -7.03 9.89
N GLN A 124 5.58 -6.28 10.99
CA GLN A 124 6.24 -6.68 12.24
C GLN A 124 5.66 -7.95 12.86
N TYR A 125 4.34 -8.15 12.81
CA TYR A 125 3.72 -9.39 13.29
C TYR A 125 4.12 -10.60 12.44
N VAL A 126 4.10 -10.48 11.12
CA VAL A 126 4.55 -11.55 10.21
C VAL A 126 6.03 -11.88 10.45
N MET A 127 6.87 -10.85 10.61
CA MET A 127 8.28 -11.00 10.96
C MET A 127 8.47 -11.79 12.26
N TYR A 128 7.71 -11.41 13.30
CA TYR A 128 7.75 -12.08 14.59
C TYR A 128 7.38 -13.56 14.46
N ASP A 129 6.29 -13.87 13.76
CA ASP A 129 5.81 -15.23 13.55
C ASP A 129 6.84 -16.09 12.81
N LEU A 130 7.44 -15.55 11.73
CA LEU A 130 8.49 -16.22 10.98
C LEU A 130 9.72 -16.51 11.84
N ARG A 131 10.20 -15.53 12.62
CA ARG A 131 11.36 -15.71 13.50
C ARG A 131 11.08 -16.76 14.58
N GLN A 132 9.88 -16.74 15.17
CA GLN A 132 9.48 -17.74 16.17
C GLN A 132 9.48 -19.15 15.57
N GLU A 133 8.91 -19.33 14.38
CA GLU A 133 8.87 -20.65 13.73
C GLU A 133 10.26 -21.18 13.39
N VAL A 134 11.11 -20.36 12.78
CA VAL A 134 12.48 -20.75 12.43
C VAL A 134 13.28 -21.07 13.71
N PHE A 135 13.17 -20.24 14.74
CA PHE A 135 13.87 -20.46 16.00
C PHE A 135 13.39 -21.73 16.72
N ALA A 136 12.08 -21.95 16.79
CA ALA A 136 11.50 -23.18 17.35
C ALA A 136 11.94 -24.43 16.57
N LYS A 137 12.09 -24.33 15.24
CA LYS A 137 12.64 -25.41 14.43
C LYS A 137 14.11 -25.68 14.76
N LEU A 138 14.93 -24.64 14.90
CA LEU A 138 16.34 -24.78 15.27
C LEU A 138 16.52 -25.47 16.62
N GLN A 139 15.71 -25.13 17.63
CA GLN A 139 15.78 -25.76 18.96
C GLN A 139 15.47 -27.27 18.96
N ARG A 140 14.75 -27.76 17.94
CA ARG A 140 14.37 -29.16 17.80
C ARG A 140 15.35 -29.97 16.94
N LEU A 141 16.39 -29.33 16.39
CA LEU A 141 17.40 -30.03 15.59
C LEU A 141 18.44 -30.70 16.50
N ASP A 142 18.94 -31.86 16.05
CA ASP A 142 19.97 -32.59 16.78
C ASP A 142 21.30 -31.81 16.84
N VAL A 143 22.07 -32.02 17.90
CA VAL A 143 23.39 -31.38 18.11
C VAL A 143 24.31 -31.58 16.90
N SER A 144 24.27 -32.77 16.27
CA SER A 144 25.06 -33.08 15.08
C SER A 144 24.78 -32.18 13.87
N TYR A 145 23.62 -31.52 13.82
CA TYR A 145 23.30 -30.53 12.80
C TYR A 145 24.15 -29.26 12.96
N PHE A 146 24.42 -28.85 14.19
CA PHE A 146 25.20 -27.66 14.53
C PHE A 146 26.71 -27.86 14.31
N ASP A 147 27.20 -29.10 14.37
CA ASP A 147 28.58 -29.42 14.02
C ASP A 147 28.87 -29.27 12.52
N ARG A 148 27.83 -29.46 11.68
CA ARG A 148 27.92 -29.39 10.21
C ARG A 148 27.52 -28.03 9.64
N ASN A 149 26.93 -27.16 10.46
CA ASN A 149 26.42 -25.85 10.03
C ASN A 149 26.94 -24.75 10.96
N PRO A 150 27.81 -23.84 10.48
CA PRO A 150 28.35 -22.77 11.31
C PRO A 150 27.24 -21.93 11.94
N ILE A 151 27.38 -21.62 13.24
CA ILE A 151 26.40 -20.86 14.02
C ILE A 151 26.06 -19.51 13.35
N GLY A 152 27.06 -18.83 12.77
CA GLY A 152 26.85 -17.56 12.05
C GLY A 152 25.84 -17.67 10.90
N ARG A 153 25.84 -18.78 10.14
CA ARG A 153 24.87 -19.04 9.06
C ARG A 153 23.45 -19.22 9.61
N LEU A 154 23.33 -19.82 10.79
CA LEU A 154 22.02 -20.02 11.42
C LEU A 154 21.45 -18.70 11.93
N VAL A 155 22.31 -17.83 12.50
CA VAL A 155 21.92 -16.48 12.93
C VAL A 155 21.43 -15.67 11.74
N THR A 156 22.19 -15.60 10.64
CA THR A 156 21.77 -14.84 9.44
C THR A 156 20.48 -15.37 8.83
N ARG A 157 20.24 -16.69 8.89
CA ARG A 157 18.97 -17.29 8.45
C ARG A 157 17.77 -16.83 9.28
N VAL A 158 17.92 -16.66 10.59
CA VAL A 158 16.84 -16.22 11.48
C VAL A 158 16.63 -14.70 11.39
N THR A 159 17.71 -13.95 11.15
CA THR A 159 17.66 -12.47 11.16
C THR A 159 17.52 -11.89 9.76
N THR A 160 18.54 -12.06 8.92
CA THR A 160 18.68 -11.42 7.62
C THR A 160 17.76 -12.05 6.58
N ASP A 161 17.74 -13.38 6.47
CA ASP A 161 16.92 -14.04 5.44
C ASP A 161 15.42 -13.80 5.71
N VAL A 162 14.99 -13.84 6.97
CA VAL A 162 13.61 -13.50 7.35
C VAL A 162 13.31 -12.01 7.11
N ALA A 163 14.28 -11.11 7.37
CA ALA A 163 14.15 -9.69 7.04
C ALA A 163 13.92 -9.44 5.55
N ALA A 164 14.73 -10.06 4.69
CA ALA A 164 14.56 -9.96 3.24
C ALA A 164 13.20 -10.49 2.78
N LEU A 165 12.71 -11.59 3.36
CA LEU A 165 11.37 -12.09 3.07
C LEU A 165 10.29 -11.08 3.43
N ASN A 166 10.38 -10.45 4.61
CA ASN A 166 9.42 -9.44 5.05
C ASN A 166 9.45 -8.17 4.19
N GLU A 167 10.63 -7.73 3.78
CA GLU A 167 10.78 -6.60 2.84
C GLU A 167 10.09 -6.88 1.52
N LEU A 168 10.23 -8.10 0.97
CA LEU A 168 9.51 -8.51 -0.25
C LEU A 168 7.99 -8.49 -0.07
N PHE A 169 7.47 -8.86 1.11
CA PHE A 169 6.04 -8.73 1.39
C PHE A 169 5.58 -7.29 1.46
N THR A 170 6.28 -6.46 2.23
CA THR A 170 5.89 -5.08 2.47
C THR A 170 6.00 -4.25 1.18
N ALA A 171 7.06 -4.45 0.40
CA ALA A 171 7.26 -3.80 -0.89
C ALA A 171 6.38 -4.37 -2.02
N GLY A 172 5.94 -5.63 -1.92
CA GLY A 172 5.04 -6.24 -2.90
C GLY A 172 3.55 -5.94 -2.66
N LEU A 173 3.17 -5.55 -1.43
CA LEU A 173 1.80 -5.21 -1.05
C LEU A 173 1.50 -3.70 -1.05
N VAL A 174 2.52 -2.84 -1.07
CA VAL A 174 2.42 -1.36 -1.09
C VAL A 174 2.92 -0.85 -2.43
#